data_AF-A0A087WW29-F1
#
_entry.id   AF-A0A087WW29-F1
#
_cell.length_a   1.000
_cell.length_b   1.000
_cell.length_c   1.000
_cell.angle_alpha   90.00
_cell.angle_beta   90.00
_cell.angle_gamma   90.00
#
_symmetry.space_group_name_H-M   'P 1'
#
loop_
_entity.id
_entity.type
_entity.pdbx_description
1 polymer ?
#
loop_
_entity_poly.entity_id
_entity_poly.type
_entity_poly.pdbx_seq_one_letter_code
_entity_poly.pdbx_strand_id
1 'polypeptide(L)'
;VSTSQRHRPLLSSCGLPPSTASAVRRLCSRGVLKGSNERRDMESFWKLNRSPGSDRYLESRDASRLSGRDPSSWTVEDVMQFVREADPQLGPHADLFRKHEIDGKALLLLRSDMMMKYMGLKLGPALKLSYHIDRLKQGKF
;
A
#
# COMPACT_ATOMS: atom_id res chain seq x y z
N VAL A 1 -24.93 52.44 40.91
CA VAL A 1 -24.99 50.95 40.82
C VAL A 1 -25.21 50.62 39.34
N SER A 2 -24.15 50.26 38.60
CA SER A 2 -23.76 48.87 38.26
C SER A 2 -24.95 48.09 37.67
N THR A 3 -24.95 47.53 36.45
CA THR A 3 -23.94 46.64 35.83
C THR A 3 -24.23 46.38 34.34
N SER A 4 -23.17 46.19 33.54
CA SER A 4 -22.96 45.16 32.47
C SER A 4 -23.95 44.98 31.31
N GLN A 5 -23.55 44.67 30.06
CA GLN A 5 -22.26 44.37 29.43
C GLN A 5 -22.43 44.32 27.90
N ARG A 6 -21.41 44.85 27.18
CA ARG A 6 -20.76 44.36 25.94
C ARG A 6 -21.63 44.04 24.72
N HIS A 7 -21.18 44.47 23.53
CA HIS A 7 -20.76 43.58 22.42
C HIS A 7 -19.83 44.37 21.47
N ARG A 8 -18.88 43.65 20.87
CA ARG A 8 -17.63 44.13 20.25
C ARG A 8 -17.82 44.60 18.79
N PRO A 9 -17.13 45.64 18.31
CA PRO A 9 -16.94 45.87 16.88
C PRO A 9 -15.67 45.16 16.34
N LEU A 10 -15.91 44.45 15.24
CA LEU A 10 -15.09 43.94 14.14
C LEU A 10 -13.55 44.15 14.16
N LEU A 11 -12.83 43.02 14.00
CA LEU A 11 -11.41 42.88 13.68
C LEU A 11 -11.05 43.65 12.39
N SER A 12 -9.95 44.42 12.33
CA SER A 12 -8.52 44.12 12.47
C SER A 12 -7.84 43.67 11.16
N SER A 13 -7.11 44.66 10.65
CA SER A 13 -6.07 44.76 9.64
C SER A 13 -5.38 43.51 9.08
N CYS A 14 -5.19 43.60 7.77
CA CYS A 14 -4.16 43.04 6.90
C CYS A 14 -2.93 42.43 7.61
N GLY A 15 -2.68 41.15 7.34
CA GLY A 15 -1.43 40.46 7.66
C GLY A 15 -1.29 39.15 6.89
N LEU A 16 -0.63 39.21 5.72
CA LEU A 16 -0.01 38.03 5.08
C LEU A 16 1.22 37.62 5.90
N PRO A 17 1.47 36.31 6.08
CA PRO A 17 2.71 35.72 5.55
C PRO A 17 2.50 34.30 4.96
N PRO A 18 3.55 33.69 4.36
CA PRO A 18 3.41 32.80 3.22
C PRO A 18 3.26 31.33 3.63
N SER A 19 2.51 30.55 2.83
CA SER A 19 2.71 29.10 2.84
C SER A 19 2.56 28.55 1.44
N THR A 20 3.61 27.83 1.07
CA THR A 20 3.92 27.27 -0.23
C THR A 20 2.88 26.25 -0.68
N ALA A 21 2.38 26.46 -1.90
CA ALA A 21 2.02 25.45 -2.90
C ALA A 21 1.43 24.11 -2.40
N SER A 22 0.18 23.83 -2.80
CA SER A 22 0.01 22.92 -3.94
C SER A 22 -1.42 23.01 -4.48
N ALA A 23 -1.52 23.43 -5.75
CA ALA A 23 -2.75 23.46 -6.51
C ALA A 23 -3.22 22.03 -6.80
N VAL A 24 -4.45 21.71 -6.39
CA VAL A 24 -5.13 20.48 -6.80
C VAL A 24 -5.49 20.57 -8.29
N ARG A 25 -4.55 20.16 -9.16
CA ARG A 25 -4.84 19.98 -10.57
C ARG A 25 -5.71 18.73 -10.74
N ARG A 26 -7.02 18.93 -10.91
CA ARG A 26 -7.86 17.96 -11.63
C ARG A 26 -7.43 17.95 -13.08
N LEU A 27 -6.75 16.89 -13.50
CA LEU A 27 -6.55 16.58 -14.91
C LEU A 27 -7.36 15.34 -15.25
N CYS A 28 -8.49 15.56 -15.91
CA CYS A 28 -9.05 14.56 -16.80
C CYS A 28 -8.08 14.44 -17.99
N SER A 29 -7.37 13.32 -18.10
CA SER A 29 -6.58 13.01 -19.30
C SER A 29 -7.13 11.76 -19.95
N ARG A 30 -7.90 11.97 -21.03
CA ARG A 30 -8.05 11.01 -22.13
C ARG A 30 -6.65 10.72 -22.66
N GLY A 31 -6.14 9.51 -22.37
CA GLY A 31 -4.88 9.00 -22.90
C GLY A 31 -5.14 7.82 -23.82
N VAL A 32 -4.83 7.99 -25.10
CA VAL A 32 -4.80 6.96 -26.15
C VAL A 32 -3.81 5.86 -25.73
N LEU A 33 -4.29 4.63 -25.55
CA LEU A 33 -3.43 3.48 -25.27
C LEU A 33 -2.86 2.94 -26.59
N LYS A 34 -1.66 3.42 -26.94
CA LYS A 34 -0.74 2.68 -27.81
C LYS A 34 0.14 1.83 -26.89
N GLY A 35 0.07 0.52 -27.09
CA GLY A 35 0.58 -0.49 -26.17
C GLY A 35 2.09 -0.52 -25.96
N SER A 36 2.48 -1.38 -25.02
CA SER A 36 3.82 -1.84 -24.61
C SER A 36 4.53 -1.09 -23.46
N ASN A 37 3.90 -0.99 -22.27
CA ASN A 37 4.68 -0.77 -21.03
C ASN A 37 4.01 -1.10 -19.67
N GLU A 38 3.02 -2.00 -19.64
CA GLU A 38 2.14 -2.23 -18.48
C GLU A 38 2.86 -2.47 -17.13
N ARG A 39 4.08 -3.05 -17.14
CA ARG A 39 4.86 -3.34 -15.93
C ARG A 39 5.47 -2.11 -15.25
N ARG A 40 6.01 -1.15 -16.01
CA ARG A 40 6.63 0.08 -15.43
C ARG A 40 5.56 1.05 -14.95
N ASP A 41 4.41 1.09 -15.63
CA ASP A 41 3.25 1.88 -15.20
C ASP A 41 2.71 1.38 -13.86
N MET A 42 2.67 0.07 -13.64
CA MET A 42 2.24 -0.52 -12.37
C MET A 42 3.22 -0.25 -11.21
N GLU A 43 4.53 -0.32 -11.46
CA GLU A 43 5.54 0.12 -10.47
C GLU A 43 5.38 1.60 -10.10
N SER A 44 5.10 2.45 -11.09
CA SER A 44 4.89 3.90 -10.88
C SER A 44 3.61 4.17 -10.10
N PHE A 45 2.52 3.47 -10.44
CA PHE A 45 1.26 3.50 -9.70
C PHE A 45 1.44 3.05 -8.25
N TRP A 46 2.22 2.00 -7.98
CA TRP A 46 2.51 1.60 -6.60
C TRP A 46 3.45 2.53 -5.85
N LYS A 47 4.42 3.15 -6.52
CA LYS A 47 5.25 4.21 -5.93
C LYS A 47 4.42 5.42 -5.50
N LEU A 48 3.38 5.77 -6.25
CA LEU A 48 2.46 6.87 -5.93
C LEU A 48 1.49 6.53 -4.78
N ASN A 49 1.09 5.26 -4.67
CA ASN A 49 0.18 4.80 -3.60
C ASN A 49 0.90 4.42 -2.30
N ARG A 50 2.23 4.25 -2.31
CA ARG A 50 3.02 4.19 -1.08
C ARG A 50 3.06 5.59 -0.47
N SER A 51 2.29 5.81 0.62
CA SER A 51 2.39 7.05 1.39
C SER A 51 3.83 7.26 1.88
N PRO A 52 4.52 8.34 1.46
CA PRO A 52 5.81 8.72 2.02
C PRO A 52 5.55 9.34 3.40
N GLY A 53 5.46 8.50 4.44
CA GLY A 53 5.12 8.99 5.77
C GLY A 53 5.47 8.08 6.94
N SER A 54 6.05 6.91 6.71
CA SER A 54 6.37 5.96 7.79
C SER A 54 7.71 5.26 7.53
N ASP A 55 8.76 6.06 7.34
CA ASP A 55 10.13 5.59 7.13
C ASP A 55 11.02 5.80 8.37
N ARG A 56 10.46 5.92 9.57
CA ARG A 56 11.30 5.98 10.78
C ARG A 56 10.77 5.02 11.83
N TYR A 57 11.61 4.03 12.12
CA TYR A 57 11.61 3.12 13.26
C TYR A 57 10.84 1.79 13.11
N LEU A 58 11.35 0.87 12.28
CA LEU A 58 11.73 -0.51 12.65
C LEU A 58 12.02 -1.34 11.38
N GLU A 59 13.12 -1.05 10.68
CA GLU A 59 13.67 -2.05 9.79
C GLU A 59 14.42 -3.10 10.64
N SER A 60 14.51 -4.34 10.15
CA SER A 60 15.79 -5.06 10.12
C SER A 60 16.00 -6.35 10.95
N ARG A 61 15.00 -7.10 11.45
CA ARG A 61 15.34 -8.43 12.03
C ARG A 61 14.67 -9.69 11.49
N ASP A 62 13.53 -9.59 10.81
CA ASP A 62 12.86 -10.80 10.27
C ASP A 62 12.63 -10.78 8.75
N ALA A 63 12.43 -9.61 8.12
CA ALA A 63 12.35 -9.51 6.65
C ALA A 63 13.60 -10.06 5.95
N SER A 64 14.79 -9.81 6.51
CA SER A 64 16.06 -10.34 6.04
C SER A 64 16.20 -11.86 6.19
N ARG A 65 15.39 -12.53 7.04
CA ARG A 65 15.42 -13.99 7.20
C ARG A 65 14.72 -14.71 6.06
N LEU A 66 13.72 -14.08 5.45
CA LEU A 66 12.98 -14.62 4.30
C LEU A 66 13.56 -14.15 2.96
N SER A 67 14.14 -12.95 2.88
CA SER A 67 14.74 -12.37 1.65
C SER A 67 15.87 -13.20 1.02
N GLY A 68 16.40 -14.22 1.70
CA GLY A 68 17.40 -15.15 1.15
C GLY A 68 16.95 -16.61 1.06
N ARG A 69 15.71 -16.93 1.47
CA ARG A 69 15.20 -18.31 1.42
C ARG A 69 14.37 -18.52 0.17
N ASP A 70 14.55 -19.69 -0.44
CA ASP A 70 13.74 -20.12 -1.56
C ASP A 70 12.24 -20.10 -1.20
N PRO A 71 11.41 -19.30 -1.89
CA PRO A 71 9.97 -19.19 -1.60
C PRO A 71 9.22 -20.52 -1.72
N SER A 72 9.77 -21.49 -2.46
CA SER A 72 9.23 -22.85 -2.59
C SER A 72 9.30 -23.67 -1.30
N SER A 73 10.15 -23.25 -0.35
CA SER A 73 10.34 -23.89 0.96
C SER A 73 9.56 -23.22 2.09
N TRP A 74 8.87 -22.11 1.80
CA TRP A 74 8.14 -21.34 2.80
C TRP A 74 6.95 -22.11 3.34
N THR A 75 6.80 -22.06 4.66
CA THR A 75 5.61 -22.54 5.36
C THR A 75 4.49 -21.50 5.28
N VAL A 76 3.29 -21.89 5.69
CA VAL A 76 2.14 -20.98 5.77
C VAL A 76 2.44 -19.78 6.67
N GLU A 77 3.18 -19.95 7.76
CA GLU A 77 3.57 -18.84 8.65
C GLU A 77 4.54 -17.87 7.96
N ASP A 78 5.50 -18.40 7.20
CA ASP A 78 6.44 -17.57 6.42
C ASP A 78 5.69 -16.74 5.36
N VAL A 79 4.68 -17.32 4.71
CA VAL A 79 3.81 -16.60 3.77
C VAL A 79 3.03 -15.50 4.47
N MET A 80 2.45 -15.78 5.65
CA MET A 80 1.76 -14.75 6.44
C MET A 80 2.68 -13.62 6.87
N GLN A 81 3.92 -13.95 7.24
CA GLN A 81 4.93 -12.96 7.59
C GLN A 81 5.26 -12.09 6.37
N PHE A 82 5.53 -12.70 5.22
CA PHE A 82 5.75 -12.00 3.95
C PHE A 82 4.61 -11.04 3.61
N VAL A 83 3.35 -11.46 3.75
CA VAL A 83 2.19 -10.60 3.45
C VAL A 83 2.11 -9.38 4.37
N ARG A 84 2.36 -9.56 5.68
CA ARG A 84 2.39 -8.48 6.67
C ARG A 84 3.51 -7.48 6.40
N GLU A 85 4.68 -7.98 5.99
CA GLU A 85 5.87 -7.16 5.72
C GLU A 85 5.84 -6.48 4.36
N ALA A 86 5.26 -7.13 3.35
CA ALA A 86 5.17 -6.62 1.99
C ALA A 86 4.39 -5.29 1.92
N ASP A 87 3.26 -5.23 2.63
CA ASP A 87 2.45 -4.03 2.78
C ASP A 87 1.66 -4.10 4.10
N PRO A 88 1.84 -3.14 5.03
CA PRO A 88 1.09 -3.09 6.29
C PRO A 88 -0.44 -3.11 6.10
N GLN A 89 -0.95 -2.59 4.99
CA GLN A 89 -2.39 -2.61 4.66
C GLN A 89 -2.90 -4.01 4.30
N LEU A 90 -2.01 -4.95 3.93
CA LEU A 90 -2.36 -6.35 3.70
C LEU A 90 -2.30 -7.18 4.98
N GLY A 91 -1.71 -6.66 6.07
CA GLY A 91 -1.61 -7.34 7.36
C GLY A 91 -2.92 -7.95 7.88
N PRO A 92 -4.07 -7.22 7.86
CA PRO A 92 -5.37 -7.77 8.28
C PRO A 92 -5.88 -8.94 7.43
N HIS A 93 -5.29 -9.15 6.24
CA HIS A 93 -5.65 -10.24 5.33
C HIS A 93 -4.72 -11.45 5.47
N ALA A 94 -3.66 -11.38 6.27
CA ALA A 94 -2.68 -12.46 6.42
C ALA A 94 -3.33 -13.76 6.93
N ASP A 95 -4.29 -13.68 7.85
CA ASP A 95 -4.97 -14.87 8.40
C ASP A 95 -5.75 -15.67 7.35
N LEU A 96 -6.11 -15.04 6.22
CA LEU A 96 -6.72 -15.76 5.09
C LEU A 96 -5.77 -16.81 4.52
N PHE A 97 -4.46 -16.54 4.48
CA PHE A 97 -3.47 -17.49 3.98
C PHE A 97 -3.37 -18.72 4.86
N ARG A 98 -3.49 -18.56 6.18
CA ARG A 98 -3.60 -19.68 7.11
C ARG A 98 -4.89 -20.45 6.94
N LYS A 99 -6.03 -19.76 6.81
CA LYS A 99 -7.33 -20.41 6.59
C LYS A 99 -7.39 -21.24 5.30
N HIS A 100 -6.72 -20.75 4.25
CA HIS A 100 -6.66 -21.41 2.95
C HIS A 100 -5.43 -22.32 2.78
N GLU A 101 -4.65 -22.52 3.85
CA GLU A 101 -3.44 -23.36 3.87
C GLU A 101 -2.46 -23.04 2.72
N ILE A 102 -2.28 -21.74 2.45
CA ILE A 102 -1.40 -21.27 1.39
C ILE A 102 0.05 -21.34 1.87
N ASP A 103 0.75 -22.37 1.42
CA ASP A 103 2.20 -22.51 1.58
C ASP A 103 2.98 -21.77 0.49
N GLY A 104 4.31 -21.82 0.54
CA GLY A 104 5.17 -21.18 -0.44
C GLY A 104 4.93 -21.63 -1.88
N LYS A 105 4.67 -22.92 -2.10
CA LYS A 105 4.40 -23.47 -3.43
C LYS A 105 3.07 -22.96 -3.97
N ALA A 106 2.03 -22.99 -3.15
CA ALA A 106 0.71 -22.46 -3.47
C ALA A 106 0.77 -20.95 -3.73
N LEU A 107 1.54 -20.18 -2.94
CA LEU A 107 1.73 -18.75 -3.13
C LEU A 107 2.30 -18.44 -4.53
N LEU A 108 3.27 -19.23 -5.00
CA LEU A 108 3.86 -19.07 -6.34
C LEU A 108 2.87 -19.40 -7.47
N LEU A 109 1.81 -20.16 -7.19
CA LEU A 109 0.75 -20.48 -8.17
C LEU A 109 -0.50 -19.61 -7.98
N LEU A 110 -0.56 -18.81 -6.92
CA LEU A 110 -1.73 -18.02 -6.56
C LEU A 110 -2.01 -16.96 -7.63
N ARG A 111 -3.24 -16.97 -8.17
CA ARG A 111 -3.70 -16.02 -9.20
C ARG A 111 -4.64 -14.98 -8.59
N SER A 112 -4.68 -13.79 -9.19
CA SER A 112 -5.58 -12.69 -8.81
C SER A 112 -7.04 -13.11 -8.73
N ASP A 113 -7.52 -13.88 -9.71
CA ASP A 113 -8.90 -14.37 -9.73
C ASP A 113 -9.23 -15.24 -8.51
N MET A 114 -8.27 -16.04 -8.03
CA MET A 114 -8.50 -16.96 -6.92
C MET A 114 -8.58 -16.21 -5.59
N MET A 115 -7.71 -15.22 -5.43
CA MET A 115 -7.71 -14.29 -4.30
C MET A 115 -9.05 -13.56 -4.18
N MET A 116 -9.59 -13.09 -5.29
CA MET A 116 -10.86 -12.36 -5.29
C MET A 116 -12.07 -13.29 -5.08
N LYS A 117 -12.11 -14.42 -5.79
CA LYS A 117 -13.28 -15.32 -5.81
C LYS A 117 -13.38 -16.22 -4.58
N TYR A 118 -12.26 -16.71 -4.06
CA TYR A 118 -12.25 -17.74 -3.01
C TYR A 118 -11.72 -17.26 -1.66
N MET A 119 -10.84 -16.25 -1.64
CA MET A 119 -10.35 -15.65 -0.39
C MET A 119 -11.12 -14.39 0.02
N GLY A 120 -12.03 -13.91 -0.83
CA GLY A 120 -12.85 -12.72 -0.56
C GLY A 120 -12.07 -11.40 -0.60
N LEU A 121 -10.92 -11.37 -1.26
CA LEU A 121 -10.14 -10.14 -1.42
C LEU A 121 -10.80 -9.20 -2.44
N LYS A 122 -10.80 -7.91 -2.12
CA LYS A 122 -11.21 -6.86 -3.07
C LYS A 122 -10.12 -6.68 -4.14
N LEU A 123 -10.49 -6.08 -5.27
CA LEU A 123 -9.56 -5.83 -6.39
C LEU A 123 -8.28 -5.10 -5.92
N GLY A 124 -8.40 -4.05 -5.10
CA GLY A 124 -7.26 -3.29 -4.59
C GLY A 124 -6.21 -4.16 -3.87
N PRO A 125 -6.56 -4.81 -2.74
CA PRO A 125 -5.67 -5.73 -2.04
C PRO A 125 -5.15 -6.88 -2.91
N ALA A 126 -5.99 -7.46 -3.79
CA ALA A 126 -5.56 -8.54 -4.69
C ALA A 126 -4.48 -8.09 -5.67
N LEU A 127 -4.60 -6.88 -6.23
CA LEU A 127 -3.58 -6.31 -7.13
C LEU A 127 -2.28 -5.98 -6.40
N LYS A 128 -2.35 -5.45 -5.18
CA LYS A 128 -1.17 -5.21 -4.33
C LYS A 128 -0.41 -6.50 -4.07
N LEU A 129 -1.13 -7.51 -3.65
CA LEU A 129 -0.59 -8.81 -3.32
C LEU A 129 0.01 -9.51 -4.57
N SER A 130 -0.67 -9.43 -5.72
CA SER A 130 -0.13 -9.94 -6.99
C SER A 130 1.21 -9.30 -7.34
N TYR A 131 1.34 -7.99 -7.16
CA TYR A 131 2.60 -7.28 -7.41
C TYR A 131 3.74 -7.79 -6.52
N HIS A 132 3.48 -7.97 -5.22
CA HIS A 132 4.48 -8.53 -4.31
C HIS A 132 4.82 -9.98 -4.66
N ILE A 133 3.85 -10.83 -5.00
CA ILE A 133 4.11 -12.21 -5.44
C ILE A 133 4.94 -12.23 -6.73
N ASP A 134 4.67 -11.34 -7.69
CA ASP A 134 5.40 -11.29 -8.96
C ASP A 134 6.85 -10.84 -8.79
N ARG A 135 7.12 -9.93 -7.85
CA ARG A 135 8.50 -9.58 -7.47
C ARG A 135 9.23 -10.76 -6.81
N LEU A 136 8.48 -11.63 -6.11
CA LEU A 136 9.03 -12.72 -5.30
C LEU A 136 9.52 -13.82 -6.23
N LYS A 137 8.70 -14.12 -7.24
CA LYS A 137 9.06 -15.00 -8.36
C LYS A 137 10.27 -14.54 -9.15
N GLN A 138 10.49 -13.23 -9.26
CA GLN A 138 11.61 -12.66 -10.00
C GLN A 138 12.92 -12.64 -9.20
N GLY A 139 12.91 -13.05 -7.93
CA GLY A 139 14.08 -12.94 -7.04
C GLY A 139 14.47 -11.48 -6.75
N LYS A 140 13.51 -10.54 -6.81
CA LYS A 140 13.73 -9.10 -6.59
C LYS A 140 13.26 -8.64 -5.21
N PHE A 141 13.54 -9.41 -4.17
CA PHE A 141 13.17 -9.12 -2.78
C PHE A 141 14.36 -8.88 -1.87
#